data_AF-A0A2T0R7Y7-F1
#
_entry.id   AF-A0A2T0R7Y7-F1
#
_cell.length_a   1.000
_cell.length_b   1.000
_cell.length_c   1.000
_cell.angle_alpha   90.00
_cell.angle_beta   90.00
_cell.angle_gamma   90.00
#
_symmetry.space_group_name_H-M   'P 1'
#
loop_
_entity.id
_entity.type
_entity.pdbx_description
1 polymer ?
#
loop_
_entity_poly.entity_id
_entity_poly.type
_entity_poly.pdbx_seq_one_letter_code
_entity_poly.pdbx_strand_id
1 'polypeptide(L)'
;MSDVTPSGPLPDPDGDDDLSPTARRLRDALAARAADARPADRLEEIRMSSRANRRRSRAWVAVAGAAVAVVVGGGAFALSQRGGDDAVTTVAASTSPSPSASSATTTAGPSPSSGATSGPATAATTQPVATGDTTTTGASSGTLPSGAGTVPVYWLGGQPAKLFREYVEAGGGQDDATNALRAMLAGKASDPDYSSPWSPDPSATVSASDGRLVVDLAASAASAASGTTADASTAVQQLVYTVTAAAGSNQPVEIRVDGKAQPTLFGSAVAQTVSRAPQADVQAPAWITAVTPGTGSVRVEGVGTAFEGTLLYTITDAAGAEVARNAVQAGANGTFGDFSFTAQVPAGTYTVAVFAPDESGGEGTPQVGDTKVVTVR
;
A
#
# COMPACT_ATOMS: atom_id res chain seq x y z
N MET A 1 44.59 -65.48 -5.64
CA MET A 1 43.72 -64.89 -4.62
C MET A 1 43.90 -63.38 -4.70
N SER A 2 42.78 -62.66 -4.75
CA SER A 2 42.64 -61.21 -4.98
C SER A 2 42.73 -60.77 -6.44
N ASP A 3 41.56 -60.80 -7.08
CA ASP A 3 41.23 -60.13 -8.34
C ASP A 3 40.75 -58.71 -8.00
N VAL A 4 41.31 -57.69 -8.64
CA VAL A 4 40.97 -56.28 -8.46
C VAL A 4 40.24 -55.83 -9.72
N THR A 5 38.92 -55.75 -9.63
CA THR A 5 38.07 -55.20 -10.68
C THR A 5 38.04 -53.67 -10.56
N PRO A 6 38.26 -52.91 -11.65
CA PRO A 6 38.06 -51.46 -11.64
C PRO A 6 36.57 -51.13 -11.68
N SER A 7 36.12 -50.25 -10.78
CA SER A 7 34.77 -49.68 -10.76
C SER A 7 34.51 -48.87 -12.03
N GLY A 8 33.54 -49.31 -12.83
CA GLY A 8 33.04 -48.58 -13.98
C GLY A 8 32.31 -47.28 -13.61
N PRO A 9 32.04 -46.40 -14.60
CA PRO A 9 31.38 -45.13 -14.36
C PRO A 9 29.95 -45.30 -13.84
N LEU A 10 29.54 -44.37 -12.97
CA LEU A 10 28.20 -44.24 -12.43
C LEU A 10 27.16 -44.10 -13.57
N PRO A 11 25.98 -44.73 -13.46
CA PRO A 11 24.90 -44.56 -14.43
C PRO A 11 24.32 -43.15 -14.35
N ASP A 12 24.16 -42.50 -15.50
CA ASP A 12 23.40 -41.26 -15.66
C ASP A 12 21.92 -41.49 -15.29
N PRO A 13 21.31 -40.67 -14.41
CA PRO A 13 19.92 -40.84 -13.98
C PRO A 13 18.87 -40.33 -14.99
N ASP A 14 19.27 -39.91 -16.18
CA ASP A 14 18.35 -39.39 -17.21
C ASP A 14 18.46 -40.24 -18.48
N GLY A 15 17.64 -41.30 -18.57
CA GLY A 15 17.45 -42.04 -19.81
C GLY A 15 16.80 -41.13 -20.86
N ASP A 16 17.57 -40.73 -21.87
CA ASP A 16 17.17 -39.81 -22.94
C ASP A 16 16.08 -40.34 -23.91
N ASP A 17 15.46 -41.49 -23.65
CA ASP A 17 14.59 -42.16 -24.62
C ASP A 17 13.09 -41.81 -24.55
N ASP A 18 12.62 -41.05 -23.55
CA ASP A 18 11.17 -40.82 -23.37
C ASP A 18 10.71 -39.34 -23.44
N LEU A 19 11.49 -38.47 -24.07
CA LEU A 19 11.00 -37.13 -24.41
C LEU A 19 10.04 -37.22 -25.60
N SER A 20 8.79 -36.80 -25.40
CA SER A 20 7.80 -36.69 -26.47
C SER A 20 8.36 -35.89 -27.67
N PRO A 21 7.92 -36.16 -28.92
CA PRO A 21 8.41 -35.44 -30.11
C PRO A 21 8.29 -33.91 -29.99
N THR A 22 7.29 -33.45 -29.23
CA THR A 22 7.05 -32.05 -28.91
C THR A 22 8.10 -31.47 -27.95
N ALA A 23 8.47 -32.23 -26.92
CA ALA A 23 9.50 -31.82 -25.96
C ALA A 23 10.87 -31.71 -26.63
N ARG A 24 11.20 -32.63 -27.55
CA ARG A 24 12.42 -32.55 -28.37
C ARG A 24 12.43 -31.29 -29.24
N ARG A 25 11.34 -30.99 -29.94
CA ARG A 25 11.23 -29.75 -30.73
C ARG A 25 11.36 -28.48 -29.89
N LEU A 26 10.78 -28.45 -28.70
CA LEU A 26 10.91 -27.32 -27.78
C LEU A 26 12.34 -27.14 -27.30
N ARG A 27 13.03 -28.24 -26.98
CA ARG A 27 14.43 -28.23 -26.55
C ARG A 27 15.35 -27.74 -27.67
N ASP A 28 15.15 -28.23 -28.89
CA ASP A 28 15.93 -27.81 -30.06
C ASP A 28 15.68 -26.32 -30.40
N ALA A 29 14.44 -25.86 -30.30
CA ALA A 29 14.10 -24.45 -30.50
C ALA A 29 14.71 -23.54 -29.43
N LEU A 30 14.72 -23.96 -28.16
CA LEU A 30 15.38 -23.22 -27.08
C LEU A 30 16.90 -23.22 -27.23
N ALA A 31 17.51 -24.35 -27.60
CA ALA A 31 18.95 -24.44 -27.81
C ALA A 31 19.42 -23.58 -28.99
N ALA A 32 18.66 -23.58 -30.09
CA ALA A 32 18.92 -22.71 -31.23
C ALA A 32 18.80 -21.21 -30.85
N ARG A 33 17.80 -20.85 -30.04
CA ARG A 33 17.63 -19.46 -29.55
C ARG A 33 18.75 -19.03 -28.61
N ALA A 34 19.25 -19.94 -27.78
CA ALA A 34 20.36 -19.67 -26.88
C ALA A 34 21.70 -19.50 -27.62
N ALA A 35 21.92 -20.25 -28.72
CA ALA A 35 23.12 -20.12 -29.55
C ALA A 35 23.23 -18.75 -30.26
N ASP A 36 22.08 -18.11 -30.54
CA ASP A 36 22.03 -16.76 -31.13
C ASP A 36 22.21 -15.64 -30.09
N ALA A 37 22.19 -15.94 -28.79
CA ALA A 37 22.44 -14.97 -27.74
C ALA A 37 23.94 -14.70 -27.62
N ARG A 38 24.42 -13.64 -28.27
CA ARG A 38 25.79 -13.15 -28.10
C ARG A 38 25.85 -12.20 -26.90
N PRO A 39 26.55 -12.55 -25.79
CA PRO A 39 26.78 -11.60 -24.72
C PRO A 39 27.68 -10.48 -25.24
N ALA A 40 27.14 -9.26 -25.31
CA ALA A 40 27.95 -8.07 -25.54
C ALA A 40 28.44 -7.56 -24.18
N ASP A 41 29.75 -7.30 -24.08
CA ASP A 41 30.40 -6.86 -22.86
C ASP A 41 30.08 -5.36 -22.62
N ARG A 42 28.97 -5.09 -21.93
CA ARG A 42 28.44 -3.73 -21.69
C ARG A 42 28.85 -3.12 -20.35
N LEU A 43 29.86 -3.69 -19.69
CA LEU A 43 30.33 -3.20 -18.39
C LEU A 43 30.96 -1.80 -18.46
N GLU A 44 31.59 -1.44 -19.57
CA GLU A 44 32.15 -0.09 -19.77
C GLU A 44 31.08 0.97 -20.01
N GLU A 45 30.00 0.63 -20.71
CA GLU A 45 28.87 1.52 -20.97
C GLU A 45 28.13 1.88 -19.66
N ILE A 46 27.95 0.91 -18.76
CA ILE A 46 27.34 1.09 -17.44
C ILE A 46 28.26 1.92 -16.51
N ARG A 47 29.58 1.75 -16.62
CA ARG A 47 30.54 2.59 -15.86
C ARG A 47 30.62 4.02 -16.37
N MET A 48 30.37 4.27 -17.64
CA MET A 48 30.34 5.62 -18.21
C MET A 48 29.02 6.36 -17.87
N SER A 49 27.87 5.68 -17.94
CA SER A 49 26.56 6.27 -17.60
C SER A 49 26.47 6.68 -16.13
N SER A 50 27.02 5.87 -15.22
CA SER A 50 27.05 6.15 -13.77
C SER A 50 27.95 7.35 -13.38
N ARG A 51 29.01 7.64 -14.14
CA ARG A 51 29.89 8.81 -13.90
C ARG A 51 29.33 10.10 -14.47
N ALA A 52 28.58 10.04 -15.58
CA ALA A 52 27.92 11.20 -16.17
C ALA A 52 26.78 11.74 -15.29
N ASN A 53 26.01 10.85 -14.65
CA ASN A 53 24.90 11.25 -13.77
C ASN A 53 25.39 11.93 -12.48
N ARG A 54 26.52 11.49 -11.93
CA ARG A 54 27.09 12.07 -10.70
C ARG A 54 27.62 13.49 -10.89
N ARG A 55 28.03 13.88 -12.12
CA ARG A 55 28.46 15.26 -12.45
C ARG A 55 27.31 16.23 -12.73
N ARG A 56 26.11 15.75 -13.10
CA ARG A 56 24.94 16.62 -13.33
C ARG A 56 24.25 17.08 -12.03
N SER A 57 24.44 16.35 -10.92
CA SER A 57 23.87 16.70 -9.60
C SER A 57 24.52 17.90 -8.88
N ARG A 58 25.62 18.46 -9.42
CA ARG A 58 26.35 19.59 -8.80
C ARG A 58 26.23 20.92 -9.56
N ALA A 59 25.39 21.00 -10.59
CA ALA A 59 25.34 22.15 -11.52
C ALA A 59 24.06 23.00 -11.43
N TRP A 60 23.28 22.93 -10.34
CA TRP A 60 22.15 23.82 -10.11
C TRP A 60 22.32 24.60 -8.79
N VAL A 61 23.29 25.52 -8.80
CA VAL A 61 23.27 26.73 -7.95
C VAL A 61 23.64 27.89 -8.87
N ALA A 62 22.63 28.57 -9.42
CA ALA A 62 22.59 30.01 -9.76
C ALA A 62 21.43 30.30 -10.74
N VAL A 63 20.97 31.55 -10.72
CA VAL A 63 19.90 32.22 -11.52
C VAL A 63 18.54 32.23 -10.80
N ALA A 64 18.28 33.24 -9.93
CA ALA A 64 17.68 34.56 -10.23
C ALA A 64 16.20 34.43 -10.66
N GLY A 65 15.22 34.98 -9.95
CA GLY A 65 15.11 36.38 -9.56
C GLY A 65 14.17 37.08 -10.56
N ALA A 66 12.85 36.95 -10.36
CA ALA A 66 11.83 37.70 -11.11
C ALA A 66 10.80 38.27 -10.12
N ALA A 67 10.64 39.58 -10.19
CA ALA A 67 9.94 40.44 -9.26
C ALA A 67 8.41 40.43 -9.43
N VAL A 68 7.70 40.64 -8.31
CA VAL A 68 6.38 41.28 -8.31
C VAL A 68 6.48 42.50 -7.39
N ALA A 69 6.28 43.67 -7.97
CA ALA A 69 6.30 44.96 -7.30
C ALA A 69 4.96 45.20 -6.58
N VAL A 70 5.03 45.54 -5.29
CA VAL A 70 3.98 46.32 -4.60
C VAL A 70 4.65 47.52 -3.96
N VAL A 71 4.24 48.69 -4.42
CA VAL A 71 4.72 50.02 -4.03
C VAL A 71 4.15 50.40 -2.66
N VAL A 72 5.01 50.62 -1.66
CA VAL A 72 4.75 51.57 -0.55
C VAL A 72 6.06 52.18 -0.05
N GLY A 73 6.26 53.46 -0.36
CA GLY A 73 6.75 54.49 0.57
C GLY A 73 8.15 54.41 1.20
N GLY A 74 9.05 55.26 0.70
CA GLY A 74 9.80 56.20 1.56
C GLY A 74 11.26 55.86 1.91
N GLY A 75 12.16 56.82 1.64
CA GLY A 75 13.32 57.07 2.52
C GLY A 75 14.73 56.86 1.95
N ALA A 76 15.24 57.90 1.28
CA ALA A 76 16.62 58.39 1.20
C ALA A 76 17.80 57.60 1.87
N PHE A 77 18.92 57.41 1.14
CA PHE A 77 20.14 58.24 1.18
C PHE A 77 21.43 57.47 0.78
N ALA A 78 22.37 58.22 0.17
CA ALA A 78 23.81 58.00 -0.03
C ALA A 78 24.36 56.98 -1.07
N LEU A 79 24.99 57.56 -2.10
CA LEU A 79 26.07 56.97 -2.91
C LEU A 79 27.42 57.02 -2.17
N SER A 80 28.28 56.05 -2.50
CA SER A 80 29.63 56.23 -3.08
C SER A 80 30.80 55.51 -2.36
N GLN A 81 31.38 54.55 -3.10
CA GLN A 81 32.81 54.37 -3.39
C GLN A 81 33.82 53.79 -2.35
N ARG A 82 34.40 52.65 -2.80
CA ARG A 82 35.85 52.41 -3.04
C ARG A 82 36.67 51.69 -1.95
N GLY A 83 37.06 50.45 -2.32
CA GLY A 83 38.45 49.99 -2.35
C GLY A 83 39.07 49.50 -1.05
N GLY A 84 39.53 48.25 -1.04
CA GLY A 84 40.39 47.71 0.01
C GLY A 84 40.55 46.21 -0.14
N ASP A 85 41.56 45.81 -0.92
CA ASP A 85 42.14 44.47 -0.89
C ASP A 85 42.65 44.19 0.53
N ASP A 86 42.29 43.05 1.12
CA ASP A 86 43.11 42.46 2.16
C ASP A 86 43.01 40.93 2.18
N ALA A 87 44.20 40.35 2.29
CA ALA A 87 44.51 38.95 2.09
C ALA A 87 43.82 38.03 3.10
N VAL A 88 43.20 36.95 2.60
CA VAL A 88 42.78 35.84 3.45
C VAL A 88 43.95 34.87 3.61
N THR A 89 44.53 34.88 4.80
CA THR A 89 45.47 33.88 5.30
C THR A 89 44.79 32.52 5.39
N THR A 90 45.34 31.54 4.67
CA THR A 90 45.03 30.12 4.83
C THR A 90 45.55 29.63 6.18
N VAL A 91 44.66 29.13 7.05
CA VAL A 91 45.05 28.27 8.19
C VAL A 91 44.58 26.87 7.89
N ALA A 92 45.55 25.99 7.63
CA ALA A 92 45.39 24.55 7.66
C ALA A 92 45.27 24.09 9.11
N ALA A 93 44.30 23.21 9.40
CA ALA A 93 44.37 22.33 10.56
C ALA A 93 43.80 20.96 10.16
N SER A 94 44.72 20.06 9.85
CA SER A 94 44.50 18.62 9.77
C SER A 94 44.22 18.09 11.17
N THR A 95 43.10 17.38 11.38
CA THR A 95 43.05 16.29 12.37
C THR A 95 42.11 15.20 11.88
N SER A 96 42.72 14.06 11.54
CA SER A 96 42.08 12.76 11.39
C SER A 96 41.74 12.22 12.79
N PRO A 97 40.65 11.45 12.92
CA PRO A 97 40.70 10.29 13.80
C PRO A 97 40.54 8.98 13.01
N SER A 98 41.49 8.09 13.32
CA SER A 98 41.63 6.69 12.93
C SER A 98 40.46 5.82 13.41
N PRO A 99 40.05 4.77 12.67
CA PRO A 99 39.17 3.73 13.22
C PRO A 99 39.97 2.82 14.15
N SER A 100 39.51 2.68 15.40
CA SER A 100 40.02 1.64 16.30
C SER A 100 39.31 0.33 15.99
N ALA A 101 40.09 -0.65 15.55
CA ALA A 101 39.72 -2.06 15.61
C ALA A 101 40.04 -2.61 17.01
N SER A 102 39.16 -3.42 17.57
CA SER A 102 39.49 -4.36 18.64
C SER A 102 38.54 -5.56 18.60
N SER A 103 39.11 -6.71 18.30
CA SER A 103 38.67 -8.09 18.58
C SER A 103 38.57 -8.29 20.12
N ALA A 104 37.95 -9.29 20.74
CA ALA A 104 37.29 -10.56 20.44
C ALA A 104 36.28 -10.80 21.59
N THR A 105 35.39 -11.80 21.61
CA THR A 105 35.67 -13.14 22.20
C THR A 105 34.45 -14.04 22.00
N THR A 106 34.69 -15.25 21.53
CA THR A 106 33.77 -16.39 21.49
C THR A 106 33.59 -17.01 22.89
N THR A 107 32.37 -17.36 23.29
CA THR A 107 32.14 -18.36 24.34
C THR A 107 30.84 -19.12 24.05
N ALA A 108 30.93 -20.44 24.22
CA ALA A 108 30.00 -21.47 23.80
C ALA A 108 28.75 -21.61 24.68
N GLY A 109 27.77 -22.38 24.16
CA GLY A 109 26.42 -22.58 24.68
C GLY A 109 26.28 -23.31 26.03
N PRO A 110 25.02 -23.56 26.43
CA PRO A 110 24.56 -24.95 26.34
C PRO A 110 23.08 -25.12 25.91
N SER A 111 22.79 -26.31 25.40
CA SER A 111 21.50 -27.01 25.29
C SER A 111 21.77 -28.47 25.67
N PRO A 112 20.82 -29.36 26.05
CA PRO A 112 19.39 -29.19 26.37
C PRO A 112 19.05 -29.71 27.79
N SER A 113 17.79 -29.60 28.22
CA SER A 113 17.24 -30.52 29.24
C SER A 113 15.84 -30.96 28.88
N SER A 114 15.70 -32.29 28.85
CA SER A 114 14.50 -33.07 28.61
C SER A 114 13.53 -33.00 29.79
N GLY A 115 12.24 -32.94 29.48
CA GLY A 115 11.15 -33.22 30.42
C GLY A 115 10.03 -33.93 29.68
N ALA A 116 9.80 -35.19 30.03
CA ALA A 116 8.94 -36.13 29.32
C ALA A 116 7.50 -36.16 29.88
N THR A 117 6.59 -36.64 29.02
CA THR A 117 5.40 -37.46 29.32
C THR A 117 4.15 -36.78 29.92
N SER A 118 3.07 -36.73 29.12
CA SER A 118 1.81 -37.47 29.36
C SER A 118 0.82 -37.30 28.19
N GLY A 119 0.53 -38.38 27.45
CA GLY A 119 -0.81 -38.65 26.89
C GLY A 119 -1.69 -39.32 27.96
N PRO A 120 -3.00 -39.60 27.77
CA PRO A 120 -3.73 -39.98 26.54
C PRO A 120 -4.93 -39.00 26.29
N ALA A 121 -5.89 -39.12 25.36
CA ALA A 121 -6.55 -40.25 24.75
C ALA A 121 -7.29 -39.83 23.46
N THR A 122 -7.27 -40.73 22.48
CA THR A 122 -8.14 -40.74 21.29
C THR A 122 -9.57 -41.07 21.71
N ALA A 123 -10.52 -40.18 21.43
CA ALA A 123 -11.94 -40.51 21.41
C ALA A 123 -12.43 -40.39 19.96
N ALA A 124 -12.68 -41.56 19.36
CA ALA A 124 -13.41 -41.68 18.12
C ALA A 124 -14.90 -41.42 18.38
N THR A 125 -15.51 -40.53 17.60
CA THR A 125 -16.97 -40.42 17.50
C THR A 125 -17.36 -40.34 16.02
N THR A 126 -17.80 -41.49 15.52
CA THR A 126 -18.82 -41.75 14.50
C THR A 126 -19.33 -40.60 13.63
N GLN A 127 -19.00 -40.71 12.33
CA GLN A 127 -19.81 -40.23 11.21
C GLN A 127 -21.25 -40.75 11.29
N PRO A 128 -22.27 -39.91 11.07
CA PRO A 128 -23.53 -40.34 10.49
C PRO A 128 -23.43 -40.20 8.97
N VAL A 129 -23.50 -41.34 8.27
CA VAL A 129 -23.91 -41.39 6.87
C VAL A 129 -25.38 -40.96 6.80
N ALA A 130 -25.64 -39.86 6.10
CA ALA A 130 -26.97 -39.52 5.60
C ALA A 130 -26.95 -39.62 4.08
N THR A 131 -27.38 -40.77 3.57
CA THR A 131 -27.92 -40.90 2.22
C THR A 131 -29.31 -40.28 2.23
N GLY A 132 -29.55 -39.28 1.37
CA GLY A 132 -30.85 -38.65 1.24
C GLY A 132 -30.91 -37.62 0.12
N ASP A 133 -31.40 -38.08 -1.03
CA ASP A 133 -32.19 -37.39 -2.04
C ASP A 133 -31.73 -36.07 -2.68
N THR A 134 -31.43 -36.20 -3.98
CA THR A 134 -31.75 -35.21 -5.01
C THR A 134 -33.19 -34.71 -4.89
N THR A 135 -33.40 -33.42 -4.59
CA THR A 135 -34.55 -32.60 -5.04
C THR A 135 -34.29 -31.10 -4.81
N THR A 136 -34.24 -30.34 -5.92
CA THR A 136 -34.71 -28.94 -6.15
C THR A 136 -34.31 -27.77 -5.22
N THR A 137 -33.61 -26.81 -5.84
CA THR A 137 -33.71 -25.34 -5.73
C THR A 137 -34.37 -24.73 -4.49
N GLY A 138 -33.52 -24.16 -3.62
CA GLY A 138 -33.87 -23.05 -2.74
C GLY A 138 -32.71 -22.05 -2.72
N ALA A 139 -32.92 -20.85 -3.27
CA ALA A 139 -31.99 -19.74 -3.10
C ALA A 139 -31.80 -19.51 -1.60
N SER A 140 -30.63 -19.84 -1.07
CA SER A 140 -30.29 -19.53 0.32
C SER A 140 -30.06 -18.02 0.40
N SER A 141 -31.04 -17.28 0.91
CA SER A 141 -30.84 -15.88 1.28
C SER A 141 -29.87 -15.86 2.46
N GLY A 142 -28.69 -15.26 2.26
CA GLY A 142 -27.72 -15.09 3.33
C GLY A 142 -28.20 -13.98 4.27
N THR A 143 -28.21 -14.21 5.58
CA THR A 143 -28.44 -13.14 6.55
C THR A 143 -27.18 -12.29 6.68
N LEU A 144 -27.32 -10.97 6.50
CA LEU A 144 -26.22 -10.02 6.67
C LEU A 144 -25.99 -9.69 8.16
N PRO A 145 -24.74 -9.41 8.58
CA PRO A 145 -24.45 -8.93 9.93
C PRO A 145 -25.22 -7.65 10.26
N SER A 146 -25.54 -7.46 11.54
CA SER A 146 -26.20 -6.25 12.03
C SER A 146 -25.80 -5.96 13.48
N GLY A 147 -25.88 -4.69 13.86
CA GLY A 147 -25.69 -4.25 15.25
C GLY A 147 -24.29 -3.77 15.57
N ALA A 148 -23.42 -3.56 14.57
CA ALA A 148 -22.14 -2.92 14.78
C ALA A 148 -22.34 -1.45 15.20
N GLY A 149 -21.56 -0.97 16.18
CA GLY A 149 -21.57 0.44 16.57
C GLY A 149 -20.93 1.35 15.51
N THR A 150 -19.96 0.82 14.76
CA THR A 150 -19.34 1.48 13.60
C THR A 150 -19.20 0.50 12.45
N VAL A 151 -19.17 1.02 11.23
CA VAL A 151 -19.03 0.25 9.99
C VAL A 151 -17.84 0.76 9.18
N PRO A 152 -17.11 -0.12 8.47
CA PRO A 152 -16.00 0.29 7.63
C PRO A 152 -16.53 0.96 6.35
N VAL A 153 -16.01 2.15 6.04
CA VAL A 153 -16.28 2.88 4.79
C VAL A 153 -14.96 3.16 4.10
N TYR A 154 -14.90 2.88 2.80
CA TYR A 154 -13.75 3.25 1.97
C TYR A 154 -14.02 4.57 1.25
N TRP A 155 -13.01 5.44 1.23
CA TRP A 155 -13.02 6.76 0.61
C TRP A 155 -11.92 6.88 -0.43
N LEU A 156 -12.09 7.76 -1.41
CA LEU A 156 -11.06 8.09 -2.38
C LEU A 156 -10.19 9.21 -1.83
N GLY A 157 -8.86 9.04 -1.89
CA GLY A 157 -7.87 10.06 -1.54
C GLY A 157 -6.60 9.93 -2.37
N GLY A 158 -5.70 10.91 -2.27
CA GLY A 158 -4.41 10.91 -2.97
C GLY A 158 -4.51 11.08 -4.50
N GLN A 159 -3.36 11.16 -5.17
CA GLN A 159 -3.24 11.26 -6.63
C GLN A 159 -2.08 10.37 -7.13
N PRO A 160 -2.34 9.32 -7.92
CA PRO A 160 -3.67 8.86 -8.36
C PRO A 160 -4.56 8.42 -7.19
N ALA A 161 -5.88 8.45 -7.40
CA ALA A 161 -6.83 8.12 -6.35
C ALA A 161 -6.65 6.67 -5.85
N LYS A 162 -6.58 6.51 -4.54
CA LYS A 162 -6.54 5.22 -3.83
C LYS A 162 -7.63 5.18 -2.75
N LEU A 163 -7.95 3.98 -2.30
CA LEU A 163 -8.94 3.75 -1.25
C LEU A 163 -8.29 3.82 0.13
N PHE A 164 -8.86 4.66 1.00
CA PHE A 164 -8.54 4.79 2.41
C PHE A 164 -9.73 4.36 3.25
N ARG A 165 -9.52 3.78 4.44
CA ARG A 165 -10.62 3.25 5.27
C ARG A 165 -10.81 4.06 6.54
N GLU A 166 -12.05 4.43 6.80
CA GLU A 166 -12.50 4.94 8.09
C GLU A 166 -13.58 4.03 8.68
N TYR A 167 -13.73 4.08 10.01
CA TYR A 167 -14.89 3.51 10.69
C TYR A 167 -15.87 4.63 11.01
N VAL A 168 -17.08 4.53 10.46
CA VAL A 168 -18.14 5.53 10.59
C VAL A 168 -19.23 4.97 11.50
N GLU A 169 -19.86 5.83 12.31
CA GLU A 169 -21.01 5.42 13.14
C GLU A 169 -22.11 4.77 12.28
N ALA A 170 -22.64 3.63 12.75
CA ALA A 170 -23.71 2.95 12.04
C ALA A 170 -25.05 3.68 12.28
N GLY A 171 -25.84 3.86 11.22
CA GLY A 171 -27.16 4.54 11.29
C GLY A 171 -28.23 3.80 12.09
N GLY A 172 -27.94 2.60 12.60
CA GLY A 172 -28.85 1.76 13.39
C GLY A 172 -30.00 1.15 12.59
N GLY A 173 -30.62 0.09 13.12
CA GLY A 173 -31.90 -0.47 12.63
C GLY A 173 -31.89 -1.18 11.27
N GLN A 174 -30.73 -1.30 10.61
CA GLN A 174 -30.51 -2.06 9.36
C GLN A 174 -29.25 -2.91 9.47
N ASP A 175 -29.00 -3.76 8.48
CA ASP A 175 -27.75 -4.52 8.38
C ASP A 175 -26.53 -3.61 8.18
N ASP A 176 -25.37 -4.09 8.61
CA ASP A 176 -24.12 -3.32 8.64
C ASP A 176 -23.67 -2.94 7.22
N ALA A 177 -23.95 -3.77 6.21
CA ALA A 177 -23.57 -3.50 4.83
C ALA A 177 -24.41 -2.38 4.19
N THR A 178 -25.73 -2.37 4.45
CA THR A 178 -26.62 -1.27 4.07
C THR A 178 -26.23 0.03 4.78
N ASN A 179 -25.89 -0.02 6.07
CA ASN A 179 -25.42 1.14 6.81
C ASN A 179 -24.11 1.72 6.22
N ALA A 180 -23.14 0.86 5.93
CA ALA A 180 -21.87 1.27 5.32
C ALA A 180 -22.05 1.89 3.93
N LEU A 181 -22.90 1.27 3.10
CA LEU A 181 -23.24 1.78 1.77
C LEU A 181 -23.82 3.19 1.86
N ARG A 182 -24.82 3.41 2.72
CA ARG A 182 -25.45 4.73 2.86
C ARG A 182 -24.49 5.78 3.41
N ALA A 183 -23.61 5.41 4.35
CA ALA A 183 -22.57 6.30 4.85
C ALA A 183 -21.59 6.73 3.74
N MET A 184 -21.16 5.79 2.90
CA MET A 184 -20.31 6.05 1.73
C MET A 184 -20.98 7.01 0.72
N LEU A 185 -22.26 6.78 0.42
CA LEU A 185 -23.04 7.60 -0.50
C LEU A 185 -23.31 9.00 0.05
N ALA A 186 -23.41 9.16 1.37
CA ALA A 186 -23.56 10.46 2.01
C ALA A 186 -22.30 11.35 1.87
N GLY A 187 -21.12 10.77 1.60
CA GLY A 187 -19.91 11.53 1.26
C GLY A 187 -19.29 12.32 2.40
N LYS A 188 -19.59 11.99 3.66
CA LYS A 188 -19.11 12.70 4.86
C LYS A 188 -17.89 12.02 5.48
N ALA A 189 -16.77 11.99 4.76
CA ALA A 189 -15.50 11.52 5.33
C ALA A 189 -15.07 12.41 6.50
N SER A 190 -14.41 11.82 7.50
CA SER A 190 -13.86 12.59 8.62
C SER A 190 -12.58 13.29 8.21
N ASP A 191 -11.77 12.68 7.34
CA ASP A 191 -10.64 13.36 6.73
C ASP A 191 -11.09 14.36 5.64
N PRO A 192 -10.66 15.64 5.71
CA PRO A 192 -10.92 16.61 4.65
C PRO A 192 -10.28 16.30 3.29
N ASP A 193 -9.25 15.45 3.21
CA ASP A 193 -8.60 15.04 1.96
C ASP A 193 -9.22 13.79 1.32
N TYR A 194 -10.21 13.20 1.98
CA TYR A 194 -10.99 12.06 1.48
C TYR A 194 -12.30 12.52 0.84
N SER A 195 -12.75 11.76 -0.15
CA SER A 195 -13.94 12.08 -0.94
C SER A 195 -14.72 10.85 -1.37
N SER A 196 -15.94 11.08 -1.82
CA SER A 196 -16.79 10.09 -2.48
C SER A 196 -17.39 10.74 -3.73
N PRO A 197 -17.24 10.14 -4.93
CA PRO A 197 -17.83 10.67 -6.15
C PRO A 197 -19.33 10.34 -6.26
N TRP A 198 -19.91 9.63 -5.29
CA TRP A 198 -21.31 9.25 -5.32
C TRP A 198 -22.21 10.36 -4.75
N SER A 199 -23.45 10.41 -5.22
CA SER A 199 -24.49 11.26 -4.65
C SER A 199 -25.23 10.52 -3.53
N PRO A 200 -25.74 11.24 -2.51
CA PRO A 200 -26.52 10.62 -1.45
C PRO A 200 -27.73 9.86 -1.97
N ASP A 201 -27.91 8.64 -1.46
CA ASP A 201 -29.10 7.82 -1.69
C ASP A 201 -29.52 7.15 -0.37
N PRO A 202 -30.52 7.70 0.33
CA PRO A 202 -31.02 7.12 1.58
C PRO A 202 -31.83 5.84 1.35
N SER A 203 -32.23 5.54 0.10
CA SER A 203 -33.00 4.36 -0.26
C SER A 203 -32.13 3.17 -0.66
N ALA A 204 -30.82 3.37 -0.81
CA ALA A 204 -29.87 2.31 -1.15
C ALA A 204 -29.97 1.11 -0.21
N THR A 205 -29.84 -0.10 -0.74
CA THR A 205 -29.93 -1.35 0.04
C THR A 205 -28.86 -2.35 -0.37
N VAL A 206 -28.52 -3.23 0.58
CA VAL A 206 -27.70 -4.42 0.35
C VAL A 206 -28.50 -5.65 0.77
N SER A 207 -28.45 -6.71 -0.04
CA SER A 207 -28.97 -8.03 0.31
C SER A 207 -27.98 -9.12 -0.11
N ALA A 208 -28.07 -10.31 0.48
CA ALA A 208 -27.26 -11.46 0.06
C ALA A 208 -28.16 -12.57 -0.50
N SER A 209 -27.88 -12.99 -1.73
CA SER A 209 -28.63 -14.05 -2.43
C SER A 209 -27.73 -14.80 -3.38
N ASP A 210 -27.88 -16.12 -3.47
CA ASP A 210 -27.18 -16.99 -4.44
C ASP A 210 -25.65 -16.77 -4.49
N GLY A 211 -25.01 -16.64 -3.33
CA GLY A 211 -23.55 -16.49 -3.25
C GLY A 211 -23.00 -15.16 -3.78
N ARG A 212 -23.85 -14.12 -3.86
CA ARG A 212 -23.45 -12.74 -4.15
C ARG A 212 -24.14 -11.75 -3.23
N LEU A 213 -23.54 -10.56 -3.11
CA LEU A 213 -24.19 -9.39 -2.53
C LEU A 213 -24.90 -8.62 -3.65
N VAL A 214 -26.15 -8.24 -3.46
CA VAL A 214 -26.91 -7.42 -4.40
C VAL A 214 -27.06 -6.04 -3.80
N VAL A 215 -26.53 -5.04 -4.50
CA VAL A 215 -26.63 -3.62 -4.15
C VAL A 215 -27.63 -2.97 -5.09
N ASP A 216 -28.65 -2.30 -4.56
CA ASP A 216 -29.60 -1.53 -5.36
C ASP A 216 -29.51 -0.05 -4.99
N LEU A 217 -29.40 0.79 -6.02
CA LEU A 217 -29.19 2.23 -5.94
C LEU A 217 -30.25 2.97 -6.75
N ALA A 218 -30.60 4.18 -6.35
CA ALA A 218 -31.31 5.11 -7.20
C ALA A 218 -30.43 5.57 -8.37
N ALA A 219 -31.01 5.84 -9.54
CA ALA A 219 -30.26 6.35 -10.70
C ALA A 219 -29.48 7.64 -10.43
N SER A 220 -29.94 8.46 -9.48
CA SER A 220 -29.24 9.68 -9.06
C SER A 220 -27.93 9.42 -8.30
N ALA A 221 -27.70 8.22 -7.74
CA ALA A 221 -26.53 7.93 -6.91
C ALA A 221 -25.21 8.02 -7.70
N ALA A 222 -25.22 7.66 -8.98
CA ALA A 222 -24.03 7.68 -9.86
C ALA A 222 -24.03 8.87 -10.83
N SER A 223 -24.75 9.94 -10.50
CA SER A 223 -24.97 11.10 -11.38
C SER A 223 -23.83 12.12 -11.38
N ALA A 224 -22.87 12.01 -10.46
CA ALA A 224 -21.71 12.89 -10.48
C ALA A 224 -20.89 12.64 -11.75
N ALA A 225 -20.38 13.73 -12.34
CA ALA A 225 -19.42 13.61 -13.43
C ALA A 225 -18.19 12.86 -12.91
N SER A 226 -17.93 11.67 -13.44
CA SER A 226 -16.62 11.05 -13.29
C SER A 226 -15.64 11.69 -14.26
N GLY A 227 -14.37 11.71 -13.84
CA GLY A 227 -13.26 12.03 -14.72
C GLY A 227 -13.02 10.91 -15.72
N THR A 228 -11.90 10.21 -15.55
CA THR A 228 -11.45 9.15 -16.44
C THR A 228 -12.14 7.81 -16.17
N THR A 229 -11.99 6.83 -17.08
CA THR A 229 -12.44 5.45 -16.84
C THR A 229 -11.74 4.82 -15.63
N ALA A 230 -10.49 5.18 -15.34
CA ALA A 230 -9.79 4.73 -14.16
C ALA A 230 -10.49 5.21 -12.88
N ASP A 231 -10.91 6.48 -12.84
CA ASP A 231 -11.65 7.05 -11.72
C ASP A 231 -13.00 6.34 -11.51
N ALA A 232 -13.72 6.05 -12.60
CA ALA A 232 -14.95 5.28 -12.55
C ALA A 232 -14.73 3.86 -11.97
N SER A 233 -13.64 3.19 -12.38
CA SER A 233 -13.31 1.86 -11.85
C SER A 233 -12.95 1.89 -10.36
N THR A 234 -12.23 2.93 -9.91
CA THR A 234 -11.91 3.14 -8.49
C THR A 234 -13.16 3.45 -7.68
N ALA A 235 -14.09 4.25 -8.22
CA ALA A 235 -15.38 4.54 -7.58
C ALA A 235 -16.24 3.28 -7.41
N VAL A 236 -16.26 2.38 -8.39
CA VAL A 236 -16.91 1.06 -8.25
C VAL A 236 -16.22 0.22 -7.18
N GLN A 237 -14.88 0.22 -7.13
CA GLN A 237 -14.14 -0.51 -6.11
C GLN A 237 -14.37 0.06 -4.70
N GLN A 238 -14.57 1.37 -4.54
CA GLN A 238 -14.98 1.99 -3.29
C GLN A 238 -16.26 1.33 -2.73
N LEU A 239 -17.29 1.19 -3.58
CA LEU A 239 -18.56 0.55 -3.22
C LEU A 239 -18.35 -0.92 -2.86
N VAL A 240 -17.65 -1.66 -3.72
CA VAL A 240 -17.40 -3.10 -3.53
C VAL A 240 -16.68 -3.33 -2.20
N TYR A 241 -15.59 -2.61 -1.94
CA TYR A 241 -14.81 -2.75 -0.71
C TYR A 241 -15.62 -2.39 0.55
N THR A 242 -16.40 -1.33 0.50
CA THR A 242 -17.27 -0.90 1.61
C THR A 242 -18.30 -1.98 1.95
N VAL A 243 -19.10 -2.39 0.97
CA VAL A 243 -20.22 -3.32 1.18
C VAL A 243 -19.72 -4.70 1.63
N THR A 244 -18.68 -5.22 0.97
CA THR A 244 -18.13 -6.53 1.31
C THR A 244 -17.44 -6.54 2.68
N ALA A 245 -16.78 -5.44 3.08
CA ALA A 245 -16.11 -5.36 4.39
C ALA A 245 -17.14 -5.34 5.52
N ALA A 246 -18.18 -4.53 5.39
CA ALA A 246 -19.26 -4.47 6.37
C ALA A 246 -20.12 -5.75 6.40
N ALA A 247 -20.26 -6.44 5.27
CA ALA A 247 -20.92 -7.75 5.21
C ALA A 247 -20.07 -8.90 5.79
N GLY A 248 -18.78 -8.68 6.09
CA GLY A 248 -17.86 -9.74 6.49
C GLY A 248 -17.68 -10.84 5.43
N SER A 249 -17.77 -10.47 4.14
CA SER A 249 -17.86 -11.40 3.02
C SER A 249 -16.89 -11.01 1.90
N ASN A 250 -16.43 -11.99 1.12
CA ASN A 250 -15.68 -11.76 -0.13
C ASN A 250 -16.49 -12.17 -1.37
N GLN A 251 -17.80 -12.39 -1.21
CA GLN A 251 -18.69 -12.69 -2.33
C GLN A 251 -18.70 -11.54 -3.35
N PRO A 252 -18.85 -11.85 -4.65
CA PRO A 252 -18.96 -10.83 -5.67
C PRO A 252 -20.22 -9.98 -5.47
N VAL A 253 -20.19 -8.75 -5.97
CA VAL A 253 -21.26 -7.76 -5.83
C VAL A 253 -21.97 -7.56 -7.17
N GLU A 254 -23.28 -7.83 -7.23
CA GLU A 254 -24.16 -7.38 -8.32
C GLU A 254 -24.65 -5.97 -7.99
N ILE A 255 -24.32 -4.98 -8.82
CA ILE A 255 -24.81 -3.62 -8.66
C ILE A 255 -26.03 -3.43 -9.57
N ARG A 256 -27.11 -2.89 -9.01
CA ARG A 256 -28.35 -2.54 -9.69
C ARG A 256 -28.65 -1.06 -9.54
N VAL A 257 -29.32 -0.53 -10.56
CA VAL A 257 -29.87 0.83 -10.53
C VAL A 257 -31.36 0.76 -10.84
N ASP A 258 -32.18 1.25 -9.92
CA ASP A 258 -33.65 1.13 -9.96
C ASP A 258 -34.09 -0.33 -10.23
N GLY A 259 -33.43 -1.29 -9.58
CA GLY A 259 -33.68 -2.73 -9.74
C GLY A 259 -33.12 -3.37 -11.01
N LYS A 260 -32.47 -2.62 -11.91
CA LYS A 260 -31.92 -3.15 -13.16
C LYS A 260 -30.45 -3.53 -13.01
N ALA A 261 -30.11 -4.76 -13.39
CA ALA A 261 -28.74 -5.27 -13.42
C ALA A 261 -27.92 -4.67 -14.57
N GLN A 262 -26.59 -4.81 -14.48
CA GLN A 262 -25.62 -4.29 -15.46
C GLN A 262 -25.83 -2.79 -15.77
N PRO A 263 -25.88 -1.93 -14.74
CA PRO A 263 -26.05 -0.51 -14.95
C PRO A 263 -24.81 0.10 -15.63
N THR A 264 -25.02 1.26 -16.24
CA THR A 264 -23.93 2.17 -16.59
C THR A 264 -23.71 3.09 -15.40
N LEU A 265 -22.54 3.03 -14.78
CA LEU A 265 -22.14 3.91 -13.68
C LEU A 265 -21.03 4.81 -14.21
N PHE A 266 -21.13 6.12 -13.98
CA PHE A 266 -20.06 7.05 -14.36
C PHE A 266 -19.68 7.00 -15.85
N GLY A 267 -20.67 6.75 -16.72
CA GLY A 267 -20.48 6.62 -18.16
C GLY A 267 -19.87 5.29 -18.63
N SER A 268 -19.61 4.34 -17.73
CA SER A 268 -19.03 3.04 -18.04
C SER A 268 -19.97 1.89 -17.67
N ALA A 269 -20.09 0.89 -18.56
CA ALA A 269 -20.88 -0.30 -18.27
C ALA A 269 -20.20 -1.13 -17.17
N VAL A 270 -20.98 -1.56 -16.18
CA VAL A 270 -20.50 -2.42 -15.09
C VAL A 270 -20.81 -3.88 -15.42
N ALA A 271 -19.85 -4.76 -15.13
CA ALA A 271 -20.03 -6.20 -15.29
C ALA A 271 -21.21 -6.71 -14.43
N GLN A 272 -21.77 -7.86 -14.79
CA GLN A 272 -22.89 -8.47 -14.05
C GLN A 272 -22.60 -8.63 -12.55
N THR A 273 -21.36 -8.98 -12.21
CA THR A 273 -20.88 -8.93 -10.83
C THR A 273 -19.45 -8.38 -10.80
N VAL A 274 -19.09 -7.75 -9.68
CA VAL A 274 -17.77 -7.17 -9.45
C VAL A 274 -17.19 -7.73 -8.16
N SER A 275 -15.97 -8.27 -8.24
CA SER A 275 -15.20 -8.69 -7.06
C SER A 275 -14.25 -7.58 -6.61
N ARG A 276 -13.73 -7.69 -5.39
CA ARG A 276 -12.62 -6.84 -4.94
C ARG A 276 -11.46 -6.98 -5.91
N ALA A 277 -10.97 -5.86 -6.43
CA ALA A 277 -9.66 -5.80 -7.08
C ALA A 277 -8.55 -6.12 -6.05
N PRO A 278 -7.37 -6.60 -6.46
CA PRO A 278 -6.25 -6.80 -5.54
C PRO A 278 -5.97 -5.55 -4.71
N GLN A 279 -5.74 -5.73 -3.41
CA GLN A 279 -5.64 -4.62 -2.47
C GLN A 279 -4.53 -3.63 -2.85
N ALA A 280 -3.37 -4.15 -3.28
CA ALA A 280 -2.23 -3.34 -3.72
C ALA A 280 -2.55 -2.42 -4.93
N ASP A 281 -3.55 -2.78 -5.74
CA ASP A 281 -3.90 -2.03 -6.94
C ASP A 281 -4.80 -0.84 -6.63
N VAL A 282 -5.64 -0.94 -5.60
CA VAL A 282 -6.70 0.05 -5.35
C VAL A 282 -6.63 0.73 -3.99
N GLN A 283 -6.07 0.10 -2.96
CA GLN A 283 -5.96 0.72 -1.63
C GLN A 283 -4.65 1.49 -1.50
N ALA A 284 -4.68 2.51 -0.64
CA ALA A 284 -3.48 3.19 -0.21
C ALA A 284 -2.61 2.22 0.61
N PRO A 285 -1.28 2.26 0.48
CA PRO A 285 -0.41 1.34 1.21
C PRO A 285 -0.45 1.57 2.72
N ALA A 286 -0.83 2.76 3.18
CA ALA A 286 -0.99 3.07 4.59
C ALA A 286 -2.04 4.16 4.80
N TRP A 287 -2.73 4.11 5.95
CA TRP A 287 -3.57 5.19 6.44
C TRP A 287 -3.55 5.30 7.95
N ILE A 288 -3.67 6.52 8.44
CA ILE A 288 -3.64 6.92 9.84
C ILE A 288 -5.07 6.82 10.39
N THR A 289 -5.21 6.07 11.48
CA THR A 289 -6.50 5.84 12.15
C THR A 289 -6.68 6.70 13.38
N ALA A 290 -5.59 7.15 14.01
CA ALA A 290 -5.64 8.06 15.14
C ALA A 290 -4.39 8.92 15.24
N VAL A 291 -4.59 10.17 15.65
CA VAL A 291 -3.52 11.08 16.04
C VAL A 291 -3.86 11.67 17.39
N THR A 292 -3.04 11.39 18.40
CA THR A 292 -3.26 11.82 19.78
C THR A 292 -2.12 12.75 20.21
N PRO A 293 -2.38 14.05 20.37
CA PRO A 293 -1.38 14.97 20.91
C PRO A 293 -1.15 14.71 22.41
N GLY A 294 0.11 14.72 22.82
CA GLY A 294 0.55 14.73 24.22
C GLY A 294 1.31 16.03 24.54
N THR A 295 1.83 16.15 25.76
CA THR A 295 2.70 17.28 26.12
C THR A 295 4.07 17.11 25.44
N GLY A 296 4.39 17.98 24.49
CA GLY A 296 5.65 17.91 23.73
C GLY A 296 5.83 16.66 22.86
N SER A 297 4.73 15.98 22.50
CA SER A 297 4.76 14.78 21.69
C SER A 297 3.47 14.55 20.92
N VAL A 298 3.54 13.70 19.91
CA VAL A 298 2.36 13.19 19.20
C VAL A 298 2.46 11.67 19.05
N ARG A 299 1.39 10.97 19.39
CA ARG A 299 1.22 9.54 19.11
C ARG A 299 0.37 9.35 17.88
N VAL A 300 0.81 8.47 16.98
CA VAL A 300 0.16 8.18 15.71
C VAL A 300 -0.07 6.68 15.62
N GLU A 301 -1.26 6.30 15.15
CA GLU A 301 -1.66 4.92 14.90
C GLU A 301 -2.27 4.81 13.52
N GLY A 302 -2.11 3.66 12.89
CA GLY A 302 -2.73 3.37 11.62
C GLY A 302 -2.55 1.94 11.21
N VAL A 303 -2.92 1.67 9.97
CA VAL A 303 -2.78 0.37 9.34
C VAL A 303 -2.05 0.57 8.03
N GLY A 304 -1.15 -0.35 7.70
CA GLY A 304 -0.50 -0.31 6.39
C GLY A 304 0.22 -1.60 6.03
N THR A 305 0.74 -1.60 4.81
CA THR A 305 1.59 -2.64 4.26
C THR A 305 2.71 -2.03 3.42
N ALA A 306 3.88 -2.64 3.48
CA ALA A 306 5.01 -2.29 2.64
C ALA A 306 5.86 -3.52 2.29
N PHE A 307 6.80 -3.36 1.36
CA PHE A 307 7.85 -4.35 1.18
C PHE A 307 8.63 -4.51 2.50
N GLU A 308 8.80 -5.76 2.95
CA GLU A 308 9.43 -6.10 4.23
C GLU A 308 8.80 -5.45 5.48
N GLY A 309 7.59 -4.87 5.35
CA GLY A 309 6.84 -4.29 6.46
C GLY A 309 7.30 -2.91 6.93
N THR A 310 8.20 -2.26 6.20
CA THR A 310 8.76 -0.96 6.61
C THR A 310 8.04 0.19 5.93
N LEU A 311 7.26 0.95 6.70
CA LEU A 311 6.71 2.24 6.29
C LEU A 311 7.65 3.38 6.71
N LEU A 312 7.50 4.52 6.06
CA LEU A 312 8.14 5.77 6.46
C LEU A 312 7.10 6.76 6.96
N TYR A 313 7.50 7.61 7.90
CA TYR A 313 6.71 8.76 8.30
C TYR A 313 7.55 10.04 8.31
N THR A 314 6.88 11.16 8.06
CA THR A 314 7.44 12.51 8.20
C THR A 314 6.52 13.36 9.05
N ILE A 315 7.11 14.29 9.79
CA ILE A 315 6.39 15.34 10.49
C ILE A 315 6.96 16.67 10.02
N THR A 316 6.05 17.53 9.56
CA THR A 316 6.38 18.83 8.98
C THR A 316 5.68 19.90 9.80
N ASP A 317 6.38 20.99 10.13
CA ASP A 317 5.77 22.13 10.80
C ASP A 317 4.86 22.96 9.88
N ALA A 318 4.18 23.95 10.45
CA ALA A 318 3.28 24.83 9.69
C ALA A 318 3.99 25.66 8.59
N ALA A 319 5.32 25.80 8.64
CA ALA A 319 6.10 26.48 7.61
C ALA A 319 6.54 25.53 6.47
N GLY A 320 6.25 24.23 6.59
CA GLY A 320 6.67 23.22 5.62
C GLY A 320 8.05 22.63 5.89
N ALA A 321 8.67 22.92 7.04
CA ALA A 321 9.97 22.35 7.40
C ALA A 321 9.79 20.98 8.06
N GLU A 322 10.51 19.98 7.54
CA GLU A 322 10.55 18.65 8.14
C GLU A 322 11.26 18.70 9.50
N VAL A 323 10.56 18.32 10.56
CA VAL A 323 11.07 18.28 11.94
C VAL A 323 11.34 16.86 12.42
N ALA A 324 10.75 15.85 11.76
CA ALA A 324 11.05 14.45 12.02
C ALA A 324 10.84 13.60 10.77
N ARG A 325 11.67 12.59 10.61
CA ARG A 325 11.52 11.50 9.63
C ARG A 325 12.07 10.22 10.22
N ASN A 326 11.30 9.15 10.15
CA ASN A 326 11.77 7.83 10.58
C ASN A 326 10.96 6.71 9.92
N ALA A 327 11.35 5.47 10.20
CA ALA A 327 10.62 4.28 9.79
C ALA A 327 9.69 3.77 10.90
N VAL A 328 8.62 3.07 10.52
CA VAL A 328 7.73 2.34 11.42
C VAL A 328 7.38 0.98 10.80
N GLN A 329 7.31 -0.05 11.63
CA GLN A 329 6.91 -1.39 11.19
C GLN A 329 5.38 -1.50 11.11
N ALA A 330 4.90 -2.20 10.10
CA ALA A 330 3.50 -2.50 9.85
C ALA A 330 3.34 -3.92 9.26
N GLY A 331 2.26 -4.17 8.53
CA GLY A 331 2.12 -5.40 7.76
C GLY A 331 3.08 -5.44 6.55
N ALA A 332 3.33 -6.64 6.01
CA ALA A 332 4.29 -6.85 4.94
C ALA A 332 3.67 -7.49 3.70
N ASN A 333 4.22 -7.16 2.52
CA ASN A 333 3.96 -7.83 1.25
C ASN A 333 2.46 -7.94 0.89
N GLY A 334 1.72 -6.83 1.05
CA GLY A 334 0.29 -6.75 0.76
C GLY A 334 -0.62 -7.20 1.91
N THR A 335 -0.06 -7.82 2.95
CA THR A 335 -0.80 -8.05 4.19
C THR A 335 -0.75 -6.79 5.04
N PHE A 336 -1.92 -6.25 5.39
CA PHE A 336 -2.03 -5.07 6.24
C PHE A 336 -1.82 -5.45 7.71
N GLY A 337 -1.13 -4.58 8.43
CA GLY A 337 -0.89 -4.71 9.86
C GLY A 337 -0.87 -3.33 10.52
N ASP A 338 -1.13 -3.32 11.81
CA ASP A 338 -1.17 -2.08 12.58
C ASP A 338 0.25 -1.51 12.71
N PHE A 339 0.35 -0.18 12.69
CA PHE A 339 1.55 0.55 13.06
C PHE A 339 1.24 1.56 14.16
N SER A 340 2.24 1.82 15.00
CA SER A 340 2.17 2.90 15.98
C SER A 340 3.54 3.48 16.25
N PHE A 341 3.62 4.80 16.37
CA PHE A 341 4.82 5.49 16.80
C PHE A 341 4.49 6.70 17.67
N THR A 342 5.48 7.21 18.39
CA THR A 342 5.39 8.47 19.12
C THR A 342 6.61 9.31 18.77
N ALA A 343 6.36 10.55 18.36
CA ALA A 343 7.40 11.51 18.03
C ALA A 343 7.41 12.64 19.06
N GLN A 344 8.61 13.06 19.46
CA GLN A 344 8.80 14.24 20.31
C GLN A 344 8.82 15.47 19.41
N VAL A 345 7.87 16.37 19.64
CA VAL A 345 7.74 17.61 18.87
C VAL A 345 7.32 18.73 19.83
N PRO A 346 7.91 19.94 19.74
CA PRO A 346 7.47 21.07 20.55
C PRO A 346 5.98 21.38 20.39
N ALA A 347 5.45 22.26 21.25
CA ALA A 347 4.11 22.80 21.04
C ALA A 347 4.03 23.52 19.69
N GLY A 348 2.99 23.22 18.90
CA GLY A 348 2.88 23.70 17.53
C GLY A 348 1.84 22.92 16.71
N THR A 349 1.60 23.38 15.49
CA THR A 349 0.78 22.67 14.51
C THR A 349 1.69 21.98 13.50
N TYR A 350 1.37 20.72 13.22
CA TYR A 350 2.16 19.85 12.37
C TYR A 350 1.27 19.08 11.39
N THR A 351 1.86 18.72 10.26
CA THR A 351 1.34 17.71 9.34
C THR A 351 2.15 16.44 9.52
N VAL A 352 1.48 15.35 9.87
CA VAL A 352 2.05 13.99 9.89
C VAL A 352 1.71 13.34 8.56
N ALA A 353 2.68 12.69 7.92
CA ALA A 353 2.45 11.85 6.75
C ALA A 353 3.01 10.44 6.99
N VAL A 354 2.31 9.40 6.53
CA VAL A 354 2.77 8.01 6.54
C VAL A 354 2.62 7.41 5.14
N PHE A 355 3.65 6.76 4.64
CA PHE A 355 3.71 6.26 3.27
C PHE A 355 4.62 5.04 3.14
N ALA A 356 4.43 4.27 2.07
CA ALA A 356 5.39 3.23 1.68
C ALA A 356 6.61 3.86 1.00
N PRO A 357 7.83 3.36 1.26
CA PRO A 357 9.04 3.80 0.59
C PRO A 357 8.93 3.65 -0.93
N ASP A 358 9.65 4.52 -1.65
CA ASP A 358 9.73 4.44 -3.11
C ASP A 358 10.86 3.49 -3.52
N GLU A 359 10.46 2.29 -3.94
CA GLU A 359 11.37 1.24 -4.39
C GLU A 359 11.89 1.46 -5.83
N SER A 360 11.36 2.45 -6.55
CA SER A 360 11.74 2.74 -7.94
C SER A 360 12.93 3.69 -8.08
N GLY A 361 13.39 4.31 -6.98
CA GLY A 361 14.44 5.32 -7.03
C GLY A 361 14.05 6.61 -7.76
N GLY A 362 12.76 6.96 -7.74
CA GLY A 362 12.19 8.18 -8.34
C GLY A 362 11.66 7.99 -9.76
N GLU A 363 11.68 6.78 -10.31
CA GLU A 363 11.15 6.47 -11.65
C GLU A 363 9.65 6.10 -11.64
N GLY A 364 9.10 5.87 -10.45
CA GLY A 364 7.74 5.41 -10.20
C GLY A 364 6.73 6.53 -9.99
N THR A 365 5.48 6.14 -9.76
CA THR A 365 4.41 7.07 -9.38
C THR A 365 4.72 7.75 -8.04
N PRO A 366 4.24 8.99 -7.83
CA PRO A 366 4.35 9.66 -6.54
C PRO A 366 3.88 8.74 -5.40
N GLN A 367 4.59 8.79 -4.28
CA GLN A 367 4.22 8.02 -3.09
C GLN A 367 2.82 8.44 -2.65
N VAL A 368 1.88 7.48 -2.65
CA VAL A 368 0.56 7.69 -2.08
C VAL A 368 0.66 7.32 -0.60
N GLY A 369 0.51 8.34 0.24
CA GLY A 369 0.46 8.21 1.69
C GLY A 369 -0.79 8.87 2.24
N ASP A 370 -0.96 8.75 3.55
CA ASP A 370 -2.00 9.45 4.29
C ASP A 370 -1.40 10.61 5.07
N THR A 371 -2.16 11.70 5.20
CA THR A 371 -1.75 12.87 5.97
C THR A 371 -2.78 13.26 7.01
N LYS A 372 -2.33 13.71 8.19
CA LYS A 372 -3.20 14.29 9.21
C LYS A 372 -2.57 15.54 9.79
N VAL A 373 -3.40 16.54 10.06
CA VAL A 373 -2.99 17.75 10.80
C VAL A 373 -3.24 17.53 12.29
N VAL A 374 -2.26 17.95 13.11
CA VAL A 374 -2.33 17.86 14.57
C VAL A 374 -1.78 19.10 15.23
N THR A 375 -2.42 19.54 16.32
CA THR A 375 -1.89 20.59 17.19
C THR A 375 -1.45 19.98 18.51
N VAL A 376 -0.16 20.13 18.82
CA VAL A 376 0.49 19.72 20.06
C VAL A 376 0.53 20.92 21.01
N ARG A 377 0.21 20.72 22.28
CA ARG A 377 0.11 21.77 23.29
C ARG A 377 1.23 21.72 24.32
#